data_AF-A0A0S8KZK6-F1
#
_entry.id   AF-A0A0S8KZK6-F1
#
_cell.length_a   1.000
_cell.length_b   1.000
_cell.length_c   1.000
_cell.angle_alpha   90.00
_cell.angle_beta   90.00
_cell.angle_gamma   90.00
#
_symmetry.space_group_name_H-M   'P 1'
#
loop_
_entity.id
_entity.type
_entity.pdbx_description
1 polymer ?
#
loop_
_entity_poly.entity_id
_entity_poly.type
_entity_poly.pdbx_seq_one_letter_code
_entity_poly.pdbx_strand_id
1 'polypeptide(L)'
;VKEVREEIFYEAPESNLGSYPLYAIRTREWKYIQTYDNQDPSRLIFEEIYHLTDDPHEMNNLAGEEEAAVMLDIFSGKADQYRSYLRDD
;
A
#
# COMPACT_ATOMS: atom_id res chain seq x y z
N VAL A 1 -7.06 -24.93 15.48
CA VAL A 1 -7.01 -23.45 15.53
C VAL A 1 -7.19 -22.95 14.11
N LYS A 2 -8.07 -21.97 13.87
CA LYS A 2 -8.24 -21.40 12.53
C LYS A 2 -7.10 -20.41 12.31
N GLU A 3 -6.36 -20.58 11.22
CA GLU A 3 -5.30 -19.64 10.85
C GLU A 3 -5.93 -18.30 10.48
N VAL A 4 -5.38 -17.22 11.03
CA VAL A 4 -5.86 -15.85 10.80
C VAL A 4 -4.84 -15.17 9.90
N ARG A 5 -5.31 -14.50 8.85
CA ARG A 5 -4.43 -13.72 7.98
C ARG A 5 -3.83 -12.55 8.75
N GLU A 6 -2.53 -12.34 8.59
CA GLU A 6 -1.81 -11.24 9.24
C GLU A 6 -1.89 -9.94 8.46
N GLU A 7 -2.19 -10.04 7.16
CA GLU A 7 -2.35 -8.89 6.28
C GLU A 7 -3.45 -9.08 5.26
N ILE A 8 -3.92 -7.97 4.72
CA ILE A 8 -4.76 -7.91 3.54
C ILE A 8 -4.04 -7.11 2.47
N PHE A 9 -4.17 -7.56 1.23
CA PHE A 9 -3.87 -6.78 0.05
C PHE A 9 -5.21 -6.37 -0.58
N TYR A 10 -5.32 -5.11 -0.99
CA TYR A 10 -6.46 -4.66 -1.77
C TYR A 10 -5.99 -3.72 -2.87
N GLU A 11 -6.79 -3.65 -3.92
CA GLU A 11 -6.48 -2.91 -5.13
C GLU A 11 -7.66 -2.05 -5.58
N ALA A 12 -7.32 -0.94 -6.22
CA ALA A 12 -8.21 -0.18 -7.09
C ALA A 12 -7.36 0.22 -8.31
N PRO A 13 -7.20 -0.67 -9.31
CA PRO A 13 -6.28 -0.46 -10.43
C PRO A 13 -6.76 0.62 -11.42
N GLU A 14 -8.00 1.09 -11.26
CA GLU A 14 -8.60 2.17 -12.02
C GLU A 14 -9.01 3.31 -11.09
N SER A 15 -9.01 4.53 -11.62
CA SER A 15 -9.53 5.69 -10.87
C SER A 15 -11.01 5.51 -10.57
N ASN A 16 -11.39 5.66 -9.30
CA ASN A 16 -12.77 5.59 -8.89
C ASN A 16 -13.05 6.53 -7.71
N LEU A 17 -14.22 7.18 -7.71
CA LEU A 17 -14.64 8.11 -6.64
C LEU A 17 -13.59 9.19 -6.31
N GLY A 18 -12.79 9.62 -7.29
CA GLY A 18 -11.74 10.63 -7.12
C GLY A 18 -10.39 10.09 -6.64
N SER A 19 -10.25 8.77 -6.42
CA SER A 19 -8.94 8.16 -6.19
C SER A 19 -8.18 7.96 -7.50
N TYR A 20 -6.86 8.00 -7.43
CA TYR A 20 -6.00 7.49 -8.50
C TYR A 20 -5.84 5.97 -8.34
N PRO A 21 -5.36 5.25 -9.38
CA PRO A 21 -5.03 3.84 -9.28
C PRO A 21 -4.12 3.56 -8.10
N LEU A 22 -4.47 2.57 -7.28
CA LEU A 22 -3.67 2.24 -6.10
C LEU A 22 -3.68 0.76 -5.77
N TYR A 23 -2.62 0.36 -5.05
CA TYR A 23 -2.46 -0.95 -4.44
C TYR A 23 -1.99 -0.75 -3.02
N ALA A 24 -2.54 -1.53 -2.10
CA ALA A 24 -2.30 -1.30 -0.68
C ALA A 24 -2.23 -2.60 0.12
N ILE A 25 -1.34 -2.59 1.10
CA ILE A 25 -1.21 -3.64 2.12
C ILE A 25 -1.62 -3.05 3.45
N ARG A 26 -2.43 -3.79 4.20
CA ARG A 26 -2.82 -3.42 5.56
C ARG A 26 -2.63 -4.59 6.50
N THR A 27 -1.86 -4.36 7.56
CA THR A 27 -1.72 -5.27 8.70
C THR A 27 -2.56 -4.75 9.88
N ARG A 28 -2.35 -5.30 11.07
CA ARG A 28 -2.93 -4.73 12.31
C ARG A 28 -2.33 -3.37 12.67
N GLU A 29 -1.05 -3.18 12.41
CA GLU A 29 -0.26 -2.04 12.90
C GLU A 29 0.13 -1.07 11.80
N TRP A 30 0.11 -1.49 10.53
CA TRP A 30 0.60 -0.68 9.43
C TRP A 30 -0.36 -0.69 8.24
N LYS A 31 -0.36 0.43 7.52
CA LYS A 31 -0.97 0.54 6.19
C LYS A 31 0.04 1.15 5.24
N TYR A 32 0.20 0.53 4.08
CA TYR A 32 1.03 1.03 2.99
C TYR A 32 0.18 1.14 1.72
N ILE A 33 0.37 2.21 0.96
CA ILE A 33 -0.34 2.51 -0.29
C ILE A 33 0.65 2.99 -1.34
N GLN A 34 0.58 2.39 -2.53
CA GLN A 34 1.20 2.87 -3.76
C GLN A 34 0.13 3.48 -4.65
N THR A 35 0.28 4.75 -5.01
CA THR A 35 -0.62 5.44 -5.94
C THR A 35 0.08 5.70 -7.27
N TYR A 36 -0.56 5.31 -8.37
CA TYR A 36 -0.02 5.36 -9.73
C TYR A 36 -0.72 6.44 -10.57
N ASP A 37 -0.04 6.86 -11.64
CA ASP A 37 -0.55 7.88 -12.57
C ASP A 37 -1.79 7.37 -13.35
N ASN A 38 -2.77 8.24 -13.55
CA ASN A 38 -3.99 7.93 -14.31
C ASN A 38 -3.74 7.66 -15.80
N GLN A 39 -2.73 8.32 -16.38
CA GLN A 39 -2.37 8.19 -17.80
C GLN A 39 -1.33 7.10 -18.03
N ASP A 40 -0.55 6.77 -16.99
CA ASP A 40 0.44 5.71 -17.00
C ASP A 40 0.33 4.85 -15.73
N PRO A 41 -0.49 3.78 -15.74
CA PRO A 41 -0.66 2.89 -14.59
C PRO A 41 0.61 2.14 -14.17
N SER A 42 1.72 2.25 -14.91
CA SER A 42 3.02 1.70 -14.51
C SER A 42 3.85 2.69 -13.69
N ARG A 43 3.53 3.99 -13.73
CA ARG A 43 4.27 5.04 -13.06
C ARG A 43 3.73 5.31 -11.66
N LEU A 44 4.51 4.92 -10.65
CA LEU A 44 4.27 5.31 -9.27
C LEU A 44 4.44 6.83 -9.12
N ILE A 45 3.48 7.50 -8.49
CA ILE A 45 3.50 8.96 -8.31
C ILE A 45 3.43 9.39 -6.85
N PHE A 46 2.97 8.52 -5.96
CA PHE A 46 2.90 8.81 -4.53
C PHE A 46 2.93 7.53 -3.70
N GLU A 47 3.57 7.62 -2.53
CA GLU A 47 3.65 6.54 -1.56
C GLU A 47 3.18 7.03 -0.20
N GLU A 48 2.46 6.17 0.49
CA GLU A 48 1.95 6.45 1.83
C GLU A 48 2.22 5.28 2.76
N ILE A 49 2.71 5.56 3.96
CA ILE A 49 2.81 4.56 5.03
C ILE A 49 2.38 5.17 6.38
N TYR A 50 1.53 4.46 7.09
CA TYR A 50 0.94 4.89 8.36
C TYR A 50 1.11 3.82 9.43
N HIS A 51 1.54 4.23 10.62
CA HIS A 51 1.55 3.38 11.82
C HIS A 51 0.18 3.44 12.51
N LEU A 52 -0.73 2.52 12.20
CA LEU A 52 -2.13 2.54 12.61
C LEU A 52 -2.37 2.48 14.13
N THR A 53 -1.42 1.97 14.90
CA THR A 53 -1.52 1.97 16.37
C THR A 53 -1.37 3.39 16.94
N ASP A 54 -0.52 4.20 16.31
CA ASP A 54 -0.16 5.55 16.79
C ASP A 54 -0.94 6.63 16.04
N ASP A 55 -1.29 6.34 14.78
CA ASP A 55 -2.08 7.18 13.89
C ASP A 55 -3.25 6.38 13.27
N PRO A 56 -4.28 6.05 14.05
CA PRO A 56 -5.42 5.27 13.58
C PRO A 56 -6.30 6.00 12.56
N HIS A 57 -6.08 7.30 12.37
CA HIS A 57 -6.81 8.15 11.44
C HIS A 57 -6.02 8.46 10.17
N GLU A 58 -4.80 7.93 10.02
CA GLU A 58 -3.99 8.04 8.80
C GLU A 58 -3.72 9.51 8.41
N MET A 59 -3.40 10.33 9.41
CA MET A 59 -3.22 11.78 9.23
C MET A 59 -1.77 12.18 8.94
N ASN A 60 -0.80 11.29 9.23
CA ASN A 60 0.62 11.55 9.14
C ASN A 60 1.28 10.49 8.26
N ASN A 61 1.45 10.82 6.98
CA ASN A 61 2.20 9.96 6.08
C ASN A 61 3.68 9.93 6.49
N LEU A 62 4.19 8.75 6.84
CA LEU A 62 5.57 8.53 7.29
C LEU A 62 6.51 8.16 6.12
N ALA A 63 6.04 8.22 4.87
CA ALA A 63 6.88 7.95 3.71
C ALA A 63 8.03 8.96 3.63
N GLY A 64 9.27 8.47 3.69
CA GLY A 64 10.48 9.29 3.73
C GLY A 64 11.02 9.55 5.15
N GLU A 65 10.29 9.16 6.19
CA GLU A 65 10.76 9.24 7.58
C GLU A 65 11.57 8.00 7.96
N GLU A 66 12.62 8.21 8.78
CA GLU A 66 13.55 7.14 9.18
C GLU A 66 12.84 6.00 9.92
N GLU A 67 11.84 6.33 10.75
CA GLU A 67 11.09 5.35 11.55
C GLU A 67 10.30 4.34 10.72
N ALA A 68 9.87 4.72 9.51
CA ALA A 68 9.08 3.87 8.63
C ALA A 68 9.91 3.19 7.53
N ALA A 69 11.19 3.56 7.37
CA ALA A 69 12.03 3.13 6.25
C ALA A 69 12.08 1.61 6.04
N VAL A 70 12.22 0.84 7.13
CA VAL A 70 12.26 -0.64 7.05
C VAL A 70 10.91 -1.21 6.61
N MET A 71 9.81 -0.70 7.17
CA MET A 71 8.47 -1.18 6.82
C MET A 71 8.06 -0.76 5.41
N LEU A 72 8.48 0.41 4.97
CA LEU A 72 8.31 0.91 3.60
C LEU A 72 8.96 -0.04 2.59
N ASP A 73 10.23 -0.40 2.80
CA ASP A 73 10.96 -1.34 1.92
C ASP A 73 10.26 -2.71 1.84
N ILE A 74 9.88 -3.26 3.00
CA ILE A 74 9.17 -4.55 3.09
C ILE A 74 7.83 -4.49 2.33
N PHE A 75 7.01 -3.46 2.58
CA PHE A 75 5.70 -3.38 1.98
C PHE A 75 5.72 -2.99 0.51
N SER A 76 6.69 -2.18 0.07
CA SER A 76 6.91 -1.91 -1.36
C SER A 76 7.19 -3.21 -2.11
N GLY A 77 8.16 -4.01 -1.62
CA GLY A 77 8.49 -5.29 -2.26
C GLY A 77 7.32 -6.27 -2.30
N LYS A 78 6.54 -6.35 -1.21
CA LYS A 78 5.32 -7.17 -1.17
C LYS A 78 4.23 -6.67 -2.11
N ALA A 79 4.00 -5.36 -2.18
CA ALA A 79 2.97 -4.78 -3.03
C ALA A 79 3.29 -5.05 -4.51
N ASP A 80 4.55 -4.88 -4.91
CA ASP A 80 5.02 -5.22 -6.26
C ASP A 80 4.85 -6.72 -6.56
N GLN A 81 5.20 -7.59 -5.60
CA GLN A 81 5.01 -9.03 -5.71
C GLN A 81 3.52 -9.38 -5.89
N TYR A 82 2.63 -8.85 -5.05
CA TYR A 82 1.19 -9.13 -5.15
C TYR A 82 0.59 -8.60 -6.43
N ARG A 83 1.00 -7.41 -6.86
CA ARG A 83 0.60 -6.86 -8.14
C ARG A 83 1.07 -7.70 -9.33
N SER A 84 2.24 -8.34 -9.26
CA SER A 84 2.70 -9.24 -10.33
C SER A 84 1.79 -10.45 -10.52
N TYR A 85 1.17 -10.97 -9.45
CA TYR A 85 0.25 -12.11 -9.52
C TYR A 85 -1.07 -11.79 -10.23
N LEU A 86 -1.38 -10.51 -10.38
CA LEU A 86 -2.59 -10.03 -11.06
C LEU A 86 -2.37 -9.76 -12.55
N ARG A 87 -1.12 -9.88 -13.02
CA ARG A 87 -0.72 -9.55 -14.40
C ARG A 87 -0.50 -10.78 -15.28
N ASP A 88 -0.61 -11.98 -14.73
CA ASP A 88 -0.50 -13.23 -15.47
C ASP A 88 -1.89 -13.65 -16.00
N ASP A 89 -2.26 -13.08 -17.16
CA ASP A 89 -3.32 -13.57 -18.07
C ASP A 89 -2.73 -13.87 -19.47
#